data_AF-A0A936E4R6-F1
#
_entry.id   AF-A0A936E4R6-F1
#
_cell.length_a   1.000
_cell.length_b   1.000
_cell.length_c   1.000
_cell.angle_alpha   90.00
_cell.angle_beta   90.00
_cell.angle_gamma   90.00
#
_symmetry.space_group_name_H-M   'P 1'
#
loop_
_entity.id
_entity.type
_entity.pdbx_description
1 polymer ?
#
loop_
_entity_poly.entity_id
_entity_poly.type
_entity_poly.pdbx_seq_one_letter_code
_entity_poly.pdbx_strand_id
1 'polypeptide(L)'
;MPDLFISHTPADHELTDALAESLSEQDIHVATEMAELNLGDSLRQIMEKAFQKSKCGIIVLSQAFLRMLWSRRELDSLATMQNQHLLFAIWRDDVSEEEVRRYSESLLQLQKLPAESEWDKLVEAIKEVVGMARPSNPAETQPLNPLISGQQVTIQTGGDFILGDKVQNKYTKAGTLRGSDSPSAMTSMLAYHFSEAELRTLAYQLGLEYDELEGYTKEERAKDLVWQMSRRGAMDKLYNEVSQLRPNAAW
;
A
#
# COMPACT_ATOMS: atom_id res chain seq x y z
N MET A 1 9.27 -0.14 -18.56
CA MET A 1 8.40 0.52 -17.56
C MET A 1 7.02 0.58 -18.18
N PRO A 2 5.98 0.00 -17.55
CA PRO A 2 4.63 0.05 -18.08
C PRO A 2 4.16 1.49 -18.32
N ASP A 3 3.29 1.68 -19.30
CA ASP A 3 2.66 2.96 -19.58
C ASP A 3 1.62 3.29 -18.50
N LEU A 4 0.87 2.29 -18.05
CA LEU A 4 -0.11 2.42 -16.98
C LEU A 4 -0.18 1.18 -16.08
N PHE A 5 -0.68 1.35 -14.86
CA PHE A 5 -1.12 0.24 -14.03
C PHE A 5 -2.64 0.28 -13.83
N ILE A 6 -3.24 -0.89 -13.60
CA ILE A 6 -4.65 -1.00 -13.22
C ILE A 6 -4.71 -1.63 -11.83
N SER A 7 -5.14 -0.83 -10.85
CA SER A 7 -5.39 -1.31 -9.49
C SER A 7 -6.81 -1.84 -9.37
N HIS A 8 -6.93 -3.07 -8.89
CA HIS A 8 -8.15 -3.85 -8.98
C HIS A 8 -8.15 -4.94 -7.91
N THR A 9 -9.31 -5.51 -7.60
CA THR A 9 -9.38 -6.67 -6.71
C THR A 9 -9.29 -7.97 -7.52
N PRO A 10 -8.98 -9.12 -6.90
CA PRO A 10 -9.01 -10.41 -7.61
C PRO A 10 -10.35 -10.72 -8.31
N ALA A 11 -11.46 -10.16 -7.82
CA ALA A 11 -12.78 -10.34 -8.45
C ALA A 11 -12.91 -9.60 -9.79
N ASP A 12 -12.02 -8.66 -10.07
CA ASP A 12 -12.05 -7.80 -11.25
C ASP A 12 -11.04 -8.27 -12.34
N HIS A 13 -10.37 -9.42 -12.16
CA HIS A 13 -9.38 -9.98 -13.09
C HIS A 13 -9.89 -10.07 -14.53
N GLU A 14 -11.13 -10.53 -14.72
CA GLU A 14 -11.72 -10.69 -16.06
C GLU A 14 -11.71 -9.36 -16.85
N LEU A 15 -12.03 -8.24 -16.20
CA LEU A 15 -11.99 -6.92 -16.83
C LEU A 15 -10.55 -6.47 -17.08
N THR A 16 -9.69 -6.61 -16.08
CA THR A 16 -8.32 -6.09 -16.18
C THR A 16 -7.48 -6.84 -17.19
N ASP A 17 -7.68 -8.16 -17.32
CA ASP A 17 -6.99 -9.00 -18.28
C ASP A 17 -7.46 -8.68 -19.70
N ALA A 18 -8.77 -8.53 -19.91
CA ALA A 18 -9.32 -8.12 -21.20
C ALA A 18 -8.83 -6.73 -21.63
N LEU A 19 -8.74 -5.77 -20.70
CA LEU A 19 -8.18 -4.45 -20.97
C LEU A 19 -6.68 -4.53 -21.29
N ALA A 20 -5.92 -5.31 -20.52
CA ALA A 20 -4.49 -5.48 -20.73
C ALA A 20 -4.19 -6.11 -22.11
N GLU A 21 -4.96 -7.13 -22.51
CA GLU A 21 -4.86 -7.76 -23.82
C GLU A 21 -5.18 -6.75 -24.95
N SER A 22 -6.33 -6.07 -24.87
CA SER A 22 -6.76 -5.11 -25.89
C SER A 22 -5.80 -3.92 -26.05
N LEU A 23 -5.21 -3.44 -24.95
CA LEU A 23 -4.23 -2.36 -24.96
C LEU A 23 -2.85 -2.83 -25.43
N SER A 24 -2.47 -4.08 -25.14
CA SER A 24 -1.23 -4.68 -25.61
C SER A 24 -1.22 -4.84 -27.14
N GLU A 25 -2.36 -5.10 -27.77
CA GLU A 25 -2.49 -5.12 -29.25
C GLU A 25 -2.16 -3.76 -29.89
N GLN A 26 -2.16 -2.68 -29.10
CA GLN A 26 -1.86 -1.32 -29.53
C GLN A 26 -0.54 -0.78 -28.95
N ASP A 27 0.39 -1.67 -28.57
CA ASP A 27 1.70 -1.34 -27.99
C ASP A 27 1.62 -0.50 -26.69
N ILE A 28 0.53 -0.64 -25.92
CA ILE A 28 0.40 -0.03 -24.59
C ILE A 28 0.67 -1.09 -23.53
N HIS A 29 1.72 -0.87 -22.75
CA HIS A 29 2.11 -1.82 -21.70
C HIS A 29 1.34 -1.56 -20.40
N VAL A 30 0.49 -2.51 -20.01
CA VAL A 30 -0.32 -2.47 -18.78
C VAL A 30 0.29 -3.35 -17.70
N ALA A 31 0.31 -2.86 -16.46
CA ALA A 31 0.67 -3.64 -15.28
C ALA A 31 -0.54 -3.85 -14.36
N THR A 32 -0.96 -5.11 -14.18
CA THR A 32 -2.07 -5.50 -13.29
C THR A 32 -1.54 -6.05 -11.97
N GLU A 33 -0.65 -7.06 -12.01
CA GLU A 33 -0.13 -7.79 -10.85
C GLU A 33 0.44 -6.91 -9.72
N MET A 34 1.17 -5.84 -10.06
CA MET A 34 1.83 -5.00 -9.04
C MET A 34 0.88 -4.08 -8.28
N ALA A 35 -0.37 -3.97 -8.75
CA ALA A 35 -1.39 -3.08 -8.23
C ALA A 35 -2.67 -3.85 -7.83
N GLU A 36 -2.61 -5.18 -7.79
CA GLU A 36 -3.69 -6.01 -7.26
C GLU A 36 -3.90 -5.69 -5.77
N LEU A 37 -5.16 -5.49 -5.40
CA LEU A 37 -5.61 -5.13 -4.07
C LEU A 37 -6.16 -6.36 -3.37
N ASN A 38 -5.49 -6.76 -2.31
CA ASN A 38 -5.88 -7.84 -1.42
C ASN A 38 -6.39 -7.29 -0.08
N LEU A 39 -7.20 -8.11 0.59
CA LEU A 39 -7.80 -7.71 1.85
C LEU A 39 -6.70 -7.44 2.87
N GLY A 40 -6.53 -6.17 3.25
CA GLY A 40 -5.55 -5.73 4.23
C GLY A 40 -4.39 -4.94 3.73
N ASP A 41 -4.28 -4.83 2.42
CA ASP A 41 -3.33 -3.94 1.85
C ASP A 41 -3.61 -2.51 2.30
N SER A 42 -2.56 -1.69 2.32
CA SER A 42 -2.78 -0.25 2.34
C SER A 42 -2.94 0.21 0.90
N LEU A 43 -4.16 0.62 0.55
CA LEU A 43 -4.50 1.17 -0.76
C LEU A 43 -3.47 2.23 -1.18
N ARG A 44 -3.18 3.17 -0.28
CA ARG A 44 -2.22 4.23 -0.53
C ARG A 44 -0.82 3.69 -0.84
N GLN A 45 -0.33 2.71 -0.08
CA GLN A 45 1.02 2.18 -0.30
C GLN A 45 1.12 1.42 -1.63
N ILE A 46 0.09 0.66 -2.01
CA ILE A 46 0.06 -0.04 -3.30
C ILE A 46 0.04 0.97 -4.44
N MET A 47 -0.87 1.94 -4.38
CA MET A 47 -0.99 2.99 -5.38
C MET A 47 0.34 3.74 -5.56
N GLU A 48 0.97 4.17 -4.46
CA GLU A 48 2.26 4.88 -4.50
C GLU A 48 3.38 4.04 -5.13
N LYS A 49 3.49 2.75 -4.76
CA LYS A 49 4.47 1.83 -5.36
C LYS A 49 4.23 1.63 -6.85
N ALA A 50 2.97 1.59 -7.28
CA ALA A 50 2.60 1.42 -8.67
C ALA A 50 2.87 2.71 -9.50
N PHE A 51 2.61 3.89 -8.92
CA PHE A 51 2.97 5.19 -9.52
C PHE A 51 4.48 5.38 -9.67
N GLN A 52 5.30 4.83 -8.78
CA GLN A 52 6.76 4.87 -8.95
C GLN A 52 7.25 4.04 -10.15
N LYS A 53 6.43 3.14 -10.68
CA LYS A 53 6.80 2.19 -11.73
C LYS A 53 6.02 2.37 -13.03
N SER A 54 5.09 3.33 -13.09
CA SER A 54 4.19 3.54 -14.23
C SER A 54 3.92 5.03 -14.41
N LYS A 55 3.46 5.45 -15.60
CA LYS A 55 3.26 6.89 -15.88
C LYS A 55 1.88 7.39 -15.42
N CYS A 56 0.87 6.52 -15.46
CA CYS A 56 -0.49 6.80 -15.01
C CYS A 56 -1.10 5.56 -14.35
N GLY A 57 -2.22 5.75 -13.66
CA GLY A 57 -2.92 4.72 -12.91
C GLY A 57 -4.41 4.74 -13.18
N ILE A 58 -5.00 3.56 -13.22
CA ILE A 58 -6.45 3.36 -13.24
C ILE A 58 -6.81 2.58 -11.98
N ILE A 59 -7.90 2.94 -11.32
CA ILE A 59 -8.48 2.15 -10.24
C ILE A 59 -9.86 1.63 -10.64
N VAL A 60 -10.12 0.35 -10.38
CA VAL A 60 -11.42 -0.27 -10.60
C VAL A 60 -12.26 -0.15 -9.33
N LEU A 61 -13.38 0.56 -9.43
CA LEU A 61 -14.37 0.70 -8.36
C LEU A 61 -15.51 -0.30 -8.60
N SER A 62 -15.41 -1.44 -7.94
CA SER A 62 -16.39 -2.55 -7.93
C SER A 62 -17.01 -2.74 -6.55
N GLN A 63 -18.06 -3.57 -6.42
CA GLN A 63 -18.56 -3.96 -5.09
C GLN A 63 -17.47 -4.69 -4.30
N ALA A 64 -16.66 -5.51 -4.97
CA ALA A 64 -15.55 -6.19 -4.34
C ALA A 64 -14.57 -5.18 -3.75
N PHE A 65 -14.17 -4.16 -4.51
CA PHE A 65 -13.34 -3.06 -4.04
C PHE A 65 -13.95 -2.36 -2.83
N LEU A 66 -15.21 -1.92 -2.90
CA LEU A 66 -15.84 -1.17 -1.80
C LEU A 66 -16.00 -2.01 -0.52
N ARG A 67 -16.14 -3.33 -0.64
CA ARG A 67 -16.29 -4.24 0.51
C ARG A 67 -14.96 -4.61 1.18
N MET A 68 -13.84 -4.37 0.51
CA MET A 68 -12.55 -4.42 1.18
C MET A 68 -12.55 -3.33 2.26
N LEU A 69 -12.16 -3.68 3.48
CA LEU A 69 -12.35 -2.88 4.71
C LEU A 69 -11.50 -1.59 4.75
N TRP A 70 -11.52 -0.80 3.68
CA TRP A 70 -10.79 0.45 3.53
C TRP A 70 -11.22 1.43 4.60
N SER A 71 -10.24 2.05 5.25
CA SER A 71 -10.55 3.21 6.09
C SER A 71 -11.02 4.35 5.20
N ARG A 72 -11.93 5.19 5.72
CA ARG A 72 -12.38 6.40 5.00
C ARG A 72 -11.19 7.28 4.59
N ARG A 73 -10.15 7.34 5.43
CA ARG A 73 -8.88 8.05 5.15
C ARG A 73 -8.18 7.53 3.91
N GLU A 74 -8.16 6.21 3.67
CA GLU A 74 -7.55 5.64 2.48
C GLU A 74 -8.35 5.94 1.22
N LEU A 75 -9.67 5.82 1.30
CA LEU A 75 -10.56 6.20 0.19
C LEU A 75 -10.42 7.70 -0.15
N ASP A 76 -10.42 8.56 0.86
CA ASP A 76 -10.22 10.01 0.68
C ASP A 76 -8.83 10.33 0.11
N SER A 77 -7.83 9.49 0.37
CA SER A 77 -6.48 9.69 -0.17
C SER A 77 -6.41 9.54 -1.69
N LEU A 78 -7.33 8.79 -2.32
CA LEU A 78 -7.37 8.64 -3.78
C LEU A 78 -7.64 9.97 -4.49
N ALA A 79 -8.57 10.78 -3.96
CA ALA A 79 -8.83 12.11 -4.50
C ALA A 79 -7.61 13.03 -4.38
N THR A 80 -6.85 12.89 -3.29
CA THR A 80 -5.59 13.62 -3.11
C THR A 80 -4.53 13.13 -4.11
N MET A 81 -4.42 11.82 -4.33
CA MET A 81 -3.49 11.21 -5.28
C MET A 81 -3.78 11.62 -6.72
N GLN A 82 -5.05 11.73 -7.11
CA GLN A 82 -5.43 12.23 -8.44
C GLN A 82 -4.95 13.66 -8.71
N ASN A 83 -4.82 14.50 -7.68
CA ASN A 83 -4.27 15.84 -7.86
C ASN A 83 -2.75 15.84 -8.07
N GLN A 84 -2.08 14.73 -7.76
CA GLN A 84 -0.62 14.58 -7.84
C GLN A 84 -0.19 13.70 -9.02
N HIS A 85 -1.06 12.80 -9.44
CA HIS A 85 -0.80 11.79 -10.47
C HIS A 85 -1.97 11.70 -11.43
N LEU A 86 -1.70 11.21 -12.65
CA LEU A 86 -2.74 10.85 -13.62
C LEU A 86 -3.45 9.58 -13.15
N LEU A 87 -4.43 9.75 -12.25
CA LEU A 87 -5.29 8.69 -11.70
C LEU A 87 -6.71 8.82 -12.26
N PHE A 88 -7.25 7.72 -12.76
CA PHE A 88 -8.62 7.64 -13.30
C PHE A 88 -9.36 6.47 -12.69
N ALA A 89 -10.70 6.52 -12.69
CA ALA A 89 -11.54 5.46 -12.15
C ALA A 89 -12.40 4.80 -13.23
N ILE A 90 -12.37 3.47 -13.29
CA ILE A 90 -13.39 2.67 -13.97
C ILE A 90 -14.41 2.28 -12.91
N TRP A 91 -15.68 2.60 -13.14
CA TRP A 91 -16.77 2.13 -12.30
C TRP A 91 -17.36 0.89 -12.95
N ARG A 92 -17.46 -0.19 -12.18
CA ARG A 92 -18.17 -1.40 -12.60
C ARG A 92 -19.67 -1.18 -12.49
N ASP A 93 -20.43 -1.90 -13.30
CA ASP A 93 -21.89 -1.78 -13.35
C ASP A 93 -22.59 -2.22 -12.04
N ASP A 94 -21.88 -2.93 -11.15
CA ASP A 94 -22.37 -3.39 -9.85
C ASP A 94 -22.32 -2.30 -8.74
N VAL A 95 -21.88 -1.09 -9.06
CA VAL A 95 -21.73 0.02 -8.11
C VAL A 95 -22.56 1.24 -8.51
N SER A 96 -23.38 1.73 -7.57
CA SER A 96 -24.12 2.99 -7.71
C SER A 96 -23.40 4.20 -7.10
N GLU A 97 -23.76 5.41 -7.54
CA GLU A 97 -23.22 6.65 -6.97
C GLU A 97 -23.56 6.78 -5.48
N GLU A 98 -24.78 6.42 -5.09
CA GLU A 98 -25.23 6.43 -3.70
C GLU A 98 -24.40 5.48 -2.83
N GLU A 99 -24.03 4.31 -3.34
CA GLU A 99 -23.15 3.38 -2.63
C GLU A 99 -21.75 3.96 -2.46
N VAL A 100 -21.12 4.45 -3.53
CA VAL A 100 -19.80 5.08 -3.45
C VAL A 100 -19.79 6.23 -2.45
N ARG A 101 -20.82 7.09 -2.48
CA ARG A 101 -20.99 8.21 -1.56
C ARG A 101 -21.05 7.77 -0.09
N ARG A 102 -21.65 6.61 0.21
CA ARG A 102 -21.72 6.06 1.58
C ARG A 102 -20.34 5.65 2.10
N TYR A 103 -19.45 5.17 1.22
CA TYR A 103 -18.08 4.83 1.59
C TYR A 103 -17.20 6.08 1.70
N SER A 104 -17.20 6.93 0.67
CA SER A 104 -16.57 8.25 0.69
C SER A 104 -17.06 9.12 -0.47
N GLU A 105 -17.51 10.33 -0.14
CA GLU A 105 -17.87 11.37 -1.12
C GLU A 105 -16.67 11.84 -1.96
N SER A 106 -15.44 11.71 -1.45
CA SER A 106 -14.22 12.08 -2.17
C SER A 106 -13.99 11.20 -3.40
N LEU A 107 -14.48 9.95 -3.39
CA LEU A 107 -14.40 9.05 -4.54
C LEU A 107 -15.20 9.55 -5.75
N LEU A 108 -16.26 10.34 -5.52
CA LEU A 108 -17.06 10.95 -6.59
C LEU A 108 -16.28 12.02 -7.37
N GLN A 109 -15.18 12.51 -6.80
CA GLN A 109 -14.30 13.48 -7.44
C GLN A 109 -13.28 12.80 -8.37
N LEU A 110 -13.19 11.46 -8.34
CA LEU A 110 -12.31 10.75 -9.24
C LEU A 110 -12.77 10.91 -10.69
N GLN A 111 -11.82 11.17 -11.58
CA GLN A 111 -12.11 11.33 -13.00
C GLN A 111 -12.52 9.98 -13.57
N LYS A 112 -13.81 9.86 -13.90
CA LYS A 112 -14.42 8.63 -14.37
C LYS A 112 -14.13 8.41 -15.86
N LEU A 113 -13.69 7.21 -16.20
CA LEU A 113 -13.58 6.72 -17.58
C LEU A 113 -14.94 6.24 -18.09
N PRO A 114 -15.13 6.10 -19.42
CA PRO A 114 -16.33 5.50 -19.98
C PRO A 114 -16.67 4.14 -19.35
N ALA A 115 -17.95 3.78 -19.34
CA ALA A 115 -18.39 2.51 -18.76
C ALA A 115 -17.80 1.33 -19.53
N GLU A 116 -17.66 0.19 -18.85
CA GLU A 116 -17.18 -1.06 -19.48
C GLU A 116 -18.11 -1.56 -20.59
N SER A 117 -19.40 -1.26 -20.50
CA SER A 117 -20.39 -1.52 -21.55
C SER A 117 -20.15 -0.71 -22.84
N GLU A 118 -19.34 0.36 -22.77
CA GLU A 118 -18.90 1.18 -23.90
C GLU A 118 -17.44 0.89 -24.26
N TRP A 119 -17.09 -0.38 -24.46
CA TRP A 119 -15.72 -0.89 -24.61
C TRP A 119 -14.81 -0.06 -25.53
N ASP A 120 -15.25 0.22 -26.77
CA ASP A 120 -14.45 0.98 -27.73
C ASP A 120 -14.11 2.39 -27.23
N LYS A 121 -15.06 3.05 -26.55
CA LYS A 121 -14.83 4.37 -25.97
C LYS A 121 -13.91 4.30 -24.75
N LEU A 122 -14.05 3.25 -23.93
CA LEU A 122 -13.19 3.03 -22.78
C LEU A 122 -11.73 2.85 -23.23
N VAL A 123 -11.48 1.98 -24.21
CA VAL A 123 -10.13 1.75 -24.76
C VAL A 123 -9.56 3.04 -25.36
N GLU A 124 -10.35 3.79 -26.13
CA GLU A 124 -9.88 5.06 -26.71
C GLU A 124 -9.56 6.12 -25.64
N ALA A 125 -10.40 6.24 -24.60
CA ALA A 125 -10.13 7.14 -23.48
C ALA A 125 -8.84 6.76 -22.73
N ILE A 126 -8.58 5.47 -22.52
CA ILE A 126 -7.33 5.01 -21.89
C ILE A 126 -6.12 5.38 -22.75
N LYS A 127 -6.23 5.26 -24.08
CA LYS A 127 -5.16 5.68 -25.01
C LYS A 127 -4.87 7.17 -24.90
N GLU A 128 -5.91 8.00 -24.83
CA GLU A 128 -5.75 9.44 -24.62
C GLU A 128 -5.01 9.75 -23.31
N VAL A 129 -5.41 9.10 -22.22
CA VAL A 129 -4.75 9.24 -20.90
C VAL A 129 -3.27 8.87 -20.97
N VAL A 130 -2.93 7.74 -21.61
CA VAL A 130 -1.54 7.34 -21.81
C VAL A 130 -0.79 8.35 -22.69
N GLY A 131 -1.46 8.92 -23.69
CA GLY A 131 -0.93 9.98 -24.54
C GLY A 131 -0.57 11.24 -23.76
N MET A 132 -1.40 11.65 -22.78
CA MET A 132 -1.12 12.78 -21.89
C MET A 132 0.10 12.53 -20.99
N ALA A 133 0.34 11.26 -20.62
CA ALA A 133 1.44 10.86 -19.75
C ALA A 133 2.79 10.72 -20.50
N ARG A 134 2.79 10.65 -21.83
CA ARG A 134 4.01 10.70 -22.64
C ARG A 134 4.44 12.16 -22.76
N PRO A 135 5.65 12.55 -22.31
CA PRO A 135 6.13 13.90 -22.57
C PRO A 135 6.17 14.11 -24.08
N SER A 136 5.50 15.14 -24.57
CA SER A 136 5.40 15.48 -25.99
C SER A 136 6.75 15.90 -26.62
N ASN A 137 7.87 15.80 -25.92
CA ASN A 137 9.21 15.97 -26.48
C ASN A 137 10.31 15.33 -25.57
N PRO A 138 11.21 14.46 -26.07
CA PRO A 138 12.32 13.90 -25.27
C PRO A 138 13.45 14.88 -24.91
N ALA A 139 13.30 16.19 -25.17
CA ALA A 139 14.36 17.18 -25.02
C ALA A 139 14.34 17.98 -23.69
N GLU A 140 13.31 17.85 -22.86
CA GLU A 140 13.17 18.65 -21.62
C GLU A 140 13.07 17.77 -20.37
N THR A 141 14.14 17.04 -20.08
CA THR A 141 14.43 16.62 -18.70
C THR A 141 15.84 17.07 -18.36
N GLN A 142 16.00 18.37 -18.13
CA GLN A 142 17.12 18.86 -17.31
C GLN A 142 16.71 18.71 -15.84
N PRO A 143 17.56 18.13 -14.96
CA PRO A 143 17.31 18.19 -13.54
C PRO A 143 17.35 19.65 -13.08
N LEU A 144 16.45 20.02 -12.16
CA LEU A 144 16.43 21.33 -11.52
C LEU A 144 17.81 21.65 -10.94
N ASN A 145 18.46 22.66 -11.52
CA ASN A 145 19.72 23.20 -11.03
C ASN A 145 19.43 24.13 -9.84
N PRO A 146 20.18 24.04 -8.72
CA PRO A 146 19.95 24.90 -7.56
C PRO A 146 20.57 26.29 -7.78
N LEU A 147 19.80 27.36 -7.61
CA LEU A 147 20.28 28.76 -7.52
C LEU A 147 19.97 29.27 -6.10
N ILE A 148 20.91 29.17 -5.16
CA ILE A 148 21.97 30.14 -4.77
C ILE A 148 21.44 31.51 -4.29
N SER A 149 21.62 31.76 -2.99
CA SER A 149 22.31 32.92 -2.41
C SER A 149 22.36 32.70 -0.90
N GLY A 150 23.51 32.68 -0.23
CA GLY A 150 24.54 33.70 -0.27
C GLY A 150 24.48 34.49 1.04
N GLN A 151 25.00 33.93 2.13
CA GLN A 151 25.47 34.71 3.28
C GLN A 151 26.44 33.88 4.13
N GLN A 152 27.68 34.34 4.19
CA GLN A 152 28.65 33.91 5.19
C GLN A 152 28.18 34.37 6.57
N VAL A 153 28.15 33.46 7.54
CA VAL A 153 28.27 33.82 8.96
C VAL A 153 29.29 32.88 9.59
N THR A 154 30.47 33.41 9.86
CA THR A 154 31.46 32.80 10.75
C THR A 154 31.09 33.18 12.18
N ILE A 155 30.88 32.19 13.07
CA ILE A 155 31.16 32.34 14.50
C ILE A 155 31.80 31.05 15.03
N GLN A 156 32.98 31.19 15.64
CA GLN A 156 33.66 30.19 16.45
C GLN A 156 33.34 30.44 17.95
N THR A 157 32.91 29.41 18.68
CA THR A 157 33.11 29.15 20.13
C THR A 157 32.36 27.83 20.41
N GLY A 158 32.92 26.76 20.95
CA GLY A 158 33.68 26.61 22.20
C GLY A 158 32.77 25.88 23.21
N GLY A 159 33.03 24.60 23.51
CA GLY A 159 32.39 23.88 24.63
C GLY A 159 32.14 22.39 24.39
N ASP A 160 32.85 21.55 25.14
CA ASP A 160 32.61 20.11 25.29
C ASP A 160 31.24 19.79 25.89
N PHE A 161 30.52 18.81 25.33
CA PHE A 161 29.65 17.90 26.09
C PHE A 161 29.36 16.60 25.31
N ILE A 162 29.44 15.47 26.02
CA ILE A 162 29.39 14.07 25.54
C ILE A 162 27.98 13.48 25.69
N LEU A 163 27.51 12.70 24.70
CA LEU A 163 26.80 11.40 24.84
C LEU A 163 26.55 10.83 23.42
N GLY A 164 27.12 9.68 23.01
CA GLY A 164 26.52 8.33 23.15
C GLY A 164 25.35 8.16 22.16
N ASP A 165 25.27 7.23 21.20
CA ASP A 165 25.82 5.89 21.11
C ASP A 165 25.91 5.42 19.64
N LYS A 166 26.93 4.62 19.37
CA LYS A 166 26.97 3.70 18.24
C LYS A 166 26.11 2.49 18.60
N VAL A 167 25.07 2.18 17.83
CA VAL A 167 24.72 0.77 17.59
C VAL A 167 24.42 0.57 16.11
N GLN A 168 25.38 -0.10 15.48
CA GLN A 168 25.36 -0.53 14.10
C GLN A 168 24.29 -1.61 13.86
N ASN A 169 23.62 -1.44 12.73
CA ASN A 169 23.28 -2.46 11.76
C ASN A 169 23.96 -3.83 12.01
N LYS A 170 23.18 -4.85 12.39
CA LYS A 170 23.68 -6.20 12.65
C LYS A 170 22.65 -7.30 12.38
N TYR A 171 22.11 -7.36 11.16
CA TYR A 171 21.44 -8.58 10.69
C TYR A 171 21.79 -8.87 9.22
N THR A 172 22.93 -9.52 9.01
CA THR A 172 23.16 -10.37 7.83
C THR A 172 23.90 -11.64 8.21
N LYS A 173 23.43 -12.77 7.65
CA LYS A 173 23.87 -14.18 7.72
C LYS A 173 23.51 -14.90 9.02
N ALA A 174 22.90 -16.10 9.03
CA ALA A 174 22.87 -17.20 8.06
C ALA A 174 21.62 -18.08 8.24
N GLY A 175 21.12 -18.71 7.16
CA GLY A 175 20.08 -19.75 7.21
C GLY A 175 18.92 -19.47 6.26
N THR A 176 18.80 -20.28 5.21
CA THR A 176 17.66 -20.31 4.28
C THR A 176 16.38 -20.57 5.06
N LEU A 177 15.57 -19.54 5.31
CA LEU A 177 14.25 -19.67 5.92
C LEU A 177 13.21 -19.12 4.96
N ARG A 178 12.11 -19.85 4.81
CA ARG A 178 10.96 -19.46 4.00
C ARG A 178 10.50 -18.06 4.44
N GLY A 179 10.13 -17.23 3.48
CA GLY A 179 9.88 -15.79 3.69
C GLY A 179 8.74 -15.41 4.66
N SER A 180 8.06 -16.39 5.29
CA SER A 180 6.98 -16.21 6.27
C SER A 180 7.46 -16.03 7.72
N ASP A 181 8.63 -16.53 8.10
CA ASP A 181 8.96 -16.74 9.53
C ASP A 181 9.68 -15.55 10.21
N SER A 182 9.64 -14.37 9.60
CA SER A 182 10.31 -13.18 10.15
C SER A 182 9.50 -12.57 11.31
N PRO A 183 10.12 -12.22 12.45
CA PRO A 183 9.46 -11.49 13.54
C PRO A 183 8.75 -10.20 13.09
N SER A 184 9.29 -9.54 12.07
CA SER A 184 8.66 -8.34 11.48
C SER A 184 7.39 -8.66 10.68
N ALA A 185 7.35 -9.83 10.01
CA ALA A 185 6.17 -10.29 9.31
C ALA A 185 5.07 -10.67 10.32
N MET A 186 5.42 -11.46 11.34
CA MET A 186 4.52 -11.86 12.42
C MET A 186 3.92 -10.66 13.16
N THR A 187 4.73 -9.62 13.42
CA THR A 187 4.25 -8.36 14.01
C THR A 187 3.18 -7.70 13.15
N SER A 188 3.44 -7.59 11.85
CA SER A 188 2.52 -6.98 10.90
C SER A 188 1.22 -7.79 10.82
N MET A 189 1.33 -9.12 10.81
CA MET A 189 0.19 -10.03 10.79
C MET A 189 -0.67 -9.96 12.05
N LEU A 190 -0.06 -9.88 13.23
CA LEU A 190 -0.79 -9.70 14.48
C LEU A 190 -1.52 -8.36 14.53
N ALA A 191 -0.81 -7.28 14.20
CA ALA A 191 -1.42 -5.96 14.14
C ALA A 191 -2.55 -5.88 13.11
N TYR A 192 -2.48 -6.71 12.06
CA TYR A 192 -3.45 -6.75 11.00
C TYR A 192 -4.68 -7.63 11.32
N HIS A 193 -4.48 -8.86 11.80
CA HIS A 193 -5.57 -9.83 12.01
C HIS A 193 -6.24 -9.75 13.38
N PHE A 194 -5.65 -9.04 14.34
CA PHE A 194 -6.17 -8.91 15.69
C PHE A 194 -6.61 -7.47 15.98
N SER A 195 -7.83 -7.32 16.49
CA SER A 195 -8.25 -6.11 17.19
C SER A 195 -7.46 -5.95 18.50
N GLU A 196 -7.48 -4.76 19.09
CA GLU A 196 -6.78 -4.51 20.36
C GLU A 196 -7.28 -5.44 21.49
N ALA A 197 -8.58 -5.75 21.52
CA ALA A 197 -9.16 -6.67 22.50
C ALA A 197 -8.72 -8.13 22.27
N GLU A 198 -8.58 -8.54 21.02
CA GLU A 198 -8.11 -9.88 20.67
C GLU A 198 -6.60 -10.01 20.93
N LEU A 199 -5.82 -8.96 20.67
CA LEU A 199 -4.39 -8.92 20.98
C LEU A 199 -4.14 -8.97 22.49
N ARG A 200 -4.99 -8.31 23.29
CA ARG A 200 -5.04 -8.47 24.75
C ARG A 200 -5.28 -9.93 25.16
N THR A 201 -6.26 -10.57 24.53
CA THR A 201 -6.61 -11.98 24.81
C THR A 201 -5.46 -12.92 24.43
N LEU A 202 -4.83 -12.69 23.29
CA LEU A 202 -3.67 -13.45 22.82
C LEU A 202 -2.48 -13.27 23.77
N ALA A 203 -2.18 -12.05 24.19
CA ALA A 203 -1.11 -11.77 25.17
C ALA A 203 -1.32 -12.59 26.45
N TYR A 204 -2.55 -12.61 26.97
CA TYR A 204 -2.91 -13.39 28.15
C TYR A 204 -2.69 -14.91 27.94
N GLN A 205 -3.13 -15.47 26.81
CA GLN A 205 -2.91 -16.89 26.46
C GLN A 205 -1.41 -17.25 26.33
N LEU A 206 -0.61 -16.29 25.91
CA LEU A 206 0.85 -16.42 25.84
C LEU A 206 1.56 -16.20 27.18
N GLY A 207 0.84 -15.83 28.23
CA GLY A 207 1.40 -15.55 29.56
C GLY A 207 2.10 -14.20 29.65
N LEU A 208 1.57 -13.21 28.93
CA LEU A 208 2.01 -11.82 28.94
C LEU A 208 0.87 -10.92 29.44
N GLU A 209 1.22 -9.88 30.20
CA GLU A 209 0.29 -8.81 30.50
C GLU A 209 0.34 -7.76 29.40
N TYR A 210 -0.78 -7.57 28.70
CA TYR A 210 -0.83 -6.66 27.55
C TYR A 210 -0.49 -5.20 27.89
N ASP A 211 -0.84 -4.76 29.09
CA ASP A 211 -0.59 -3.40 29.54
C ASP A 211 0.87 -3.15 29.96
N GLU A 212 1.67 -4.21 30.12
CA GLU A 212 3.12 -4.14 30.35
C GLU A 212 3.94 -4.18 29.05
N LEU A 213 3.29 -4.40 27.89
CA LEU A 213 3.97 -4.39 26.59
C LEU A 213 4.42 -2.96 26.23
N GLU A 214 5.64 -2.83 25.70
CA GLU A 214 6.17 -1.55 25.24
C GLU A 214 5.36 -1.01 24.05
N GLY A 215 4.96 0.26 24.14
CA GLY A 215 4.21 0.95 23.08
C GLY A 215 2.85 1.50 23.51
N TYR A 216 2.42 2.54 22.80
CA TYR A 216 1.13 3.21 23.05
C TYR A 216 0.08 2.81 22.01
N THR A 217 0.51 2.26 20.88
CA THR A 217 -0.36 1.80 19.80
C THR A 217 -0.45 0.28 19.77
N LYS A 218 -1.51 -0.25 19.14
CA LYS A 218 -1.72 -1.69 18.97
C LYS A 218 -0.57 -2.33 18.20
N GLU A 219 -0.05 -1.63 17.18
CA GLU A 219 1.05 -2.06 16.33
C GLU A 219 2.37 -2.17 17.11
N GLU A 220 2.66 -1.16 17.94
CA GLU A 220 3.85 -1.17 18.81
C GLU A 220 3.77 -2.29 19.86
N ARG A 221 2.59 -2.51 20.46
CA ARG A 221 2.39 -3.60 21.42
C ARG A 221 2.42 -4.97 20.76
N ALA A 222 1.91 -5.12 19.54
CA ALA A 222 2.07 -6.35 18.75
C ALA A 222 3.55 -6.63 18.47
N LYS A 223 4.32 -5.59 18.16
CA LYS A 223 5.77 -5.69 17.94
C LYS A 223 6.51 -6.13 19.20
N ASP A 224 6.18 -5.54 20.35
CA ASP A 224 6.80 -5.92 21.62
C ASP A 224 6.42 -7.34 22.03
N LEU A 225 5.17 -7.75 21.83
CA LEU A 225 4.71 -9.12 22.06
C LEU A 225 5.56 -10.14 21.26
N VAL A 226 5.73 -9.91 19.95
CA VAL A 226 6.55 -10.79 19.11
C VAL A 226 8.01 -10.77 19.54
N TRP A 227 8.53 -9.60 19.91
CA TRP A 227 9.90 -9.47 20.42
C TRP A 227 10.10 -10.27 21.71
N GLN A 228 9.18 -10.19 22.67
CA GLN A 228 9.22 -10.97 23.90
C GLN A 228 9.10 -12.48 23.64
N MET A 229 8.23 -12.91 22.72
CA MET A 229 8.10 -14.32 22.34
C MET A 229 9.35 -14.86 21.66
N SER A 230 10.00 -14.07 20.80
CA SER A 230 11.28 -14.41 20.20
C SER A 230 12.38 -14.55 21.25
N ARG A 231 12.47 -13.62 22.20
CA ARG A 231 13.46 -13.65 23.29
C ARG A 231 13.29 -14.84 24.22
N ARG A 232 12.05 -15.28 24.46
CA ARG A 232 11.72 -16.46 25.27
C ARG A 232 11.84 -17.79 24.52
N GLY A 233 12.14 -17.77 23.21
CA GLY A 233 12.18 -18.96 22.37
C GLY A 233 10.80 -19.62 22.19
N ALA A 234 9.72 -18.85 22.36
CA ALA A 234 8.34 -19.33 22.37
C ALA A 234 7.56 -18.96 21.09
N MET A 235 8.26 -18.74 19.97
CA MET A 235 7.65 -18.39 18.68
C MET A 235 6.71 -19.49 18.17
N ASP A 236 7.04 -20.76 18.40
CA ASP A 236 6.18 -21.89 18.01
C ASP A 236 4.84 -21.86 18.76
N LYS A 237 4.85 -21.45 20.03
CA LYS A 237 3.62 -21.29 20.81
C LYS A 237 2.78 -20.15 20.25
N LEU A 238 3.41 -19.01 19.94
CA LEU A 238 2.73 -17.89 19.28
C LEU A 238 2.09 -18.33 17.96
N TYR A 239 2.84 -19.02 17.09
CA TYR A 239 2.36 -19.51 15.80
C TYR A 239 1.16 -20.45 15.94
N ASN A 240 1.20 -21.37 16.89
CA ASN A 240 0.12 -22.31 17.15
C ASN A 240 -1.16 -21.60 17.62
N GLU A 241 -1.05 -20.65 18.56
CA GLU A 241 -2.21 -19.91 19.06
C GLU A 241 -2.85 -19.06 17.96
N VAL A 242 -2.03 -18.34 17.16
CA VAL A 242 -2.57 -17.49 16.08
C VAL A 242 -3.18 -18.31 14.95
N SER A 243 -2.58 -19.46 14.62
CA SER A 243 -3.10 -20.40 13.62
C SER A 243 -4.42 -21.04 14.06
N GLN A 244 -4.60 -21.31 15.36
CA GLN A 244 -5.87 -21.83 15.87
C GLN A 244 -6.97 -20.77 15.88
N LEU A 245 -6.64 -19.54 16.28
CA LEU A 245 -7.59 -18.43 16.32
C LEU A 245 -7.98 -17.96 14.92
N ARG A 246 -7.11 -18.16 13.93
CA ARG A 246 -7.32 -17.78 12.52
C ARG A 246 -6.69 -18.83 11.60
N PRO A 247 -7.36 -19.96 11.37
CA PRO A 247 -6.84 -21.05 10.54
C PRO A 247 -6.75 -20.69 9.05
N ASN A 248 -7.41 -19.62 8.63
CA ASN A 248 -7.43 -19.15 7.24
C ASN A 248 -6.44 -18.00 6.98
N ALA A 249 -5.68 -17.55 7.97
CA ALA A 249 -4.65 -16.52 7.79
C ALA A 249 -3.29 -17.18 7.46
N ALA A 250 -2.52 -16.55 6.56
CA ALA A 250 -1.24 -17.09 6.07
C ALA A 250 -0.08 -16.71 7.01
N TRP A 251 0.02 -17.40 8.16
CA TRP A 251 1.00 -17.17 9.24
C TRP A 251 2.44 -17.50 8.87
#